data_AF-A0A7S0JLE7-F1
#
_entry.id   AF-A0A7S0JLE7-F1
#
_cell.length_a   1.000
_cell.length_b   1.000
_cell.length_c   1.000
_cell.angle_alpha   90.00
_cell.angle_beta   90.00
_cell.angle_gamma   90.00
#
_symmetry.space_group_name_H-M   'P 1'
#
loop_
_entity.id
_entity.type
_entity.pdbx_description
1 polymer ?
#
loop_
_entity_poly.entity_id
_entity_poly.type
_entity_poly.pdbx_seq_one_letter_code
_entity_poly.pdbx_strand_id
1 'polypeptide(L)'
;FTNKLKMFSKIVALSLLASASAFAPTFGTRSLTRSMPLQAEFVRGEYDDKLYDHDAKKAVYAKWDPAAPRSGQNYNPFETFNGNSPDASGVFPGEPRYKDPTRGDVSFAIMMVERADLEAIAAAPKPGSEPGCAGCKN
;
A
#
# COMPACT_ATOMS: atom_id res chain seq x y z
N PHE A 1 79.90 14.60 -22.78
CA PHE A 1 79.97 13.59 -21.71
C PHE A 1 78.95 13.94 -20.63
N THR A 2 78.07 12.99 -20.34
CA THR A 2 76.95 12.96 -19.38
C THR A 2 77.37 13.23 -17.94
N ASN A 3 76.49 13.86 -17.14
CA ASN A 3 76.44 13.72 -15.66
C ASN A 3 74.98 13.91 -15.21
N LYS A 4 74.20 12.81 -15.09
CA LYS A 4 73.96 11.98 -13.89
C LYS A 4 73.10 12.66 -12.80
N LEU A 5 71.86 12.16 -12.71
CA LEU A 5 70.93 12.29 -11.57
C LEU A 5 71.62 12.05 -10.21
N LYS A 6 71.29 12.88 -9.22
CA LYS A 6 71.25 12.54 -7.79
C LYS A 6 70.03 13.26 -7.20
N MET A 7 68.92 12.59 -6.89
CA MET A 7 68.62 11.79 -5.69
C MET A 7 67.55 12.52 -4.87
N PHE A 8 66.35 11.92 -4.85
CA PHE A 8 65.22 12.22 -3.98
C PHE A 8 65.64 12.33 -2.51
N SER A 9 65.23 13.40 -1.81
CA SER A 9 65.10 13.36 -0.35
C SER A 9 64.20 14.47 0.17
N LYS A 10 63.18 14.07 0.94
CA LYS A 10 62.40 14.84 1.93
C LYS A 10 61.20 15.65 1.41
N ILE A 11 60.10 14.90 1.28
CA ILE A 11 58.74 15.33 1.67
C ILE A 11 58.80 15.98 3.05
N VAL A 12 58.08 17.10 3.27
CA VAL A 12 57.13 17.34 4.39
C VAL A 12 56.61 18.79 4.38
N ALA A 13 55.29 18.88 4.20
CA ALA A 13 54.29 19.80 4.78
C ALA A 13 54.49 21.32 4.74
N LEU A 14 53.50 22.04 4.16
CA LEU A 14 52.45 22.73 4.94
C LEU A 14 51.36 23.26 3.99
N SER A 15 50.33 22.47 3.70
CA SER A 15 49.16 22.92 2.93
C SER A 15 48.21 23.71 3.85
N LEU A 16 48.38 25.03 3.88
CA LEU A 16 47.32 25.95 4.30
C LEU A 16 46.22 25.95 3.23
N LEU A 17 45.11 25.28 3.50
CA LEU A 17 43.82 25.65 2.92
C LEU A 17 42.70 25.23 3.89
N ALA A 18 42.58 25.98 4.98
CA ALA A 18 41.37 25.98 5.78
C ALA A 18 40.33 26.82 5.03
N SER A 19 39.50 26.18 4.22
CA SER A 19 38.31 26.80 3.62
C SER A 19 37.08 26.21 4.30
N ALA A 20 36.44 27.06 5.11
CA ALA A 20 35.32 26.74 5.97
C ALA A 20 34.13 26.17 5.18
N SER A 21 33.74 24.94 5.47
CA SER A 21 32.43 24.38 5.12
C SER A 21 31.65 24.06 6.39
N ALA A 22 31.52 25.03 7.30
CA ALA A 22 30.80 24.87 8.57
C ALA A 22 29.38 25.47 8.56
N PHE A 23 28.97 26.12 7.46
CA PHE A 23 27.64 26.75 7.32
C PHE A 23 27.03 26.57 5.93
N ALA A 24 27.32 25.46 5.24
CA ALA A 24 26.43 25.04 4.18
C ALA A 24 25.15 24.53 4.85
N PRO A 25 23.95 25.03 4.52
CA PRO A 25 22.74 24.33 4.90
C PRO A 25 22.85 22.94 4.29
N THR A 26 23.10 21.94 5.12
CA THR A 26 22.76 20.59 4.75
C THR A 26 21.25 20.64 4.60
N PHE A 27 20.78 20.73 3.36
CA PHE A 27 19.43 20.30 3.06
C PHE A 27 19.46 18.83 3.41
N GLY A 28 19.16 18.55 4.68
CA GLY A 28 18.96 17.21 5.16
C GLY A 28 18.08 16.57 4.12
N THR A 29 18.62 15.57 3.43
CA THR A 29 17.81 14.58 2.77
C THR A 29 17.00 14.01 3.92
N ARG A 30 15.84 14.62 4.19
CA ARG A 30 14.75 13.94 4.87
C ARG A 30 14.59 12.72 3.99
N SER A 31 15.09 11.58 4.45
CA SER A 31 14.85 10.29 3.83
C SER A 31 13.35 10.28 3.59
N LEU A 32 12.97 10.39 2.32
CA LEU A 32 11.58 10.47 1.94
C LEU A 32 10.94 9.25 2.57
N THR A 33 9.97 9.55 3.44
CA THR A 33 8.99 8.64 4.00
C THR A 33 8.82 7.44 3.09
N ARG A 34 9.18 6.26 3.61
CA ARG A 34 8.78 4.92 3.16
C ARG A 34 8.35 4.93 1.69
N SER A 35 9.28 4.60 0.80
CA SER A 35 8.98 4.23 -0.58
C SER A 35 8.03 3.02 -0.58
N MET A 36 6.74 3.28 -0.33
CA MET A 36 5.70 2.54 -1.01
C MET A 36 6.05 2.72 -2.47
N PRO A 37 6.26 1.64 -3.22
CA PRO A 37 6.56 1.81 -4.62
C PRO A 37 5.48 2.71 -5.20
N LEU A 38 5.90 3.61 -6.08
CA LEU A 38 5.00 4.19 -7.07
C LEU A 38 4.55 3.02 -7.97
N GLN A 39 3.86 2.03 -7.37
CA GLN A 39 3.16 1.00 -8.10
C GLN A 39 2.15 1.76 -8.95
N ALA A 40 2.11 1.37 -10.22
CA ALA A 40 1.09 1.68 -11.21
C ALA A 40 -0.13 2.40 -10.64
N GLU A 41 -0.47 3.55 -11.23
CA GLU A 41 -1.70 4.31 -11.01
C GLU A 41 -2.78 3.44 -10.34
N PHE A 42 -3.00 3.67 -9.04
CA PHE A 42 -3.90 2.84 -8.25
C PHE A 42 -5.29 2.93 -8.88
N VAL A 43 -5.71 1.83 -9.51
CA VAL A 43 -7.02 1.75 -10.14
C VAL A 43 -8.07 1.64 -9.04
N ARG A 44 -8.91 2.68 -8.92
CA ARG A 44 -10.07 2.70 -8.02
C ARG A 44 -11.05 1.59 -8.39
N GLY A 45 -11.78 1.07 -7.41
CA GLY A 45 -12.80 0.05 -7.65
C GLY A 45 -14.03 0.57 -8.37
N GLU A 46 -14.84 -0.35 -8.90
CA GLU A 46 -16.02 -0.05 -9.73
C GLU A 46 -17.08 0.81 -9.02
N TYR A 47 -17.17 0.68 -7.70
CA TYR A 47 -18.11 1.38 -6.84
C TYR A 47 -17.49 2.59 -6.13
N ASP A 48 -16.32 3.06 -6.58
CA ASP A 48 -15.79 4.33 -6.11
C ASP A 48 -16.75 5.48 -6.45
N ASP A 49 -16.97 6.39 -5.50
CA ASP A 49 -17.98 7.47 -5.57
C ASP A 49 -19.43 7.03 -5.83
N LYS A 50 -19.73 5.74 -5.67
CA LYS A 50 -21.08 5.20 -5.83
C LYS A 50 -21.60 4.62 -4.51
N LEU A 51 -22.88 4.31 -4.51
CA LEU A 51 -23.50 3.55 -3.44
C LEU A 51 -22.81 2.18 -3.32
N TYR A 52 -22.28 1.90 -2.14
CA TYR A 52 -21.58 0.65 -1.82
C TYR A 52 -22.34 -0.09 -0.72
N ASP A 53 -23.52 -0.56 -1.10
CA ASP A 53 -24.42 -1.37 -0.29
C ASP A 53 -24.06 -2.87 -0.36
N HIS A 54 -24.89 -3.70 0.26
CA HIS A 54 -24.67 -5.15 0.30
C HIS A 54 -24.73 -5.81 -1.08
N ASP A 55 -25.59 -5.32 -1.98
CA ASP A 55 -25.68 -5.86 -3.34
C ASP A 55 -24.43 -5.52 -4.16
N ALA A 56 -23.91 -4.30 -4.04
CA ALA A 56 -22.61 -3.93 -4.60
C ALA A 56 -21.47 -4.81 -4.05
N LYS A 57 -21.44 -5.08 -2.74
CA LYS A 57 -20.45 -5.98 -2.14
C LYS A 57 -20.57 -7.40 -2.65
N LYS A 58 -21.78 -7.94 -2.83
CA LYS A 58 -21.98 -9.26 -3.45
C LYS A 58 -21.47 -9.29 -4.90
N ALA A 59 -21.69 -8.23 -5.67
CA ALA A 59 -21.18 -8.13 -7.03
C ALA A 59 -19.63 -8.11 -7.08
N VAL A 60 -18.99 -7.36 -6.18
CA VAL A 60 -17.52 -7.36 -6.04
C VAL A 60 -17.02 -8.73 -5.58
N TYR A 61 -17.66 -9.34 -4.58
CA TYR A 61 -17.29 -10.67 -4.10
C TYR A 61 -17.42 -11.72 -5.20
N ALA A 62 -18.44 -11.64 -6.07
CA ALA A 62 -18.61 -12.54 -7.20
C ALA A 62 -17.47 -12.42 -8.23
N LYS A 63 -16.93 -11.21 -8.45
CA LYS A 63 -15.79 -10.96 -9.36
C LYS A 63 -14.43 -11.25 -8.72
N TRP A 64 -14.34 -11.23 -7.40
CA TRP A 64 -13.10 -11.45 -6.67
C TRP A 64 -12.49 -12.83 -6.95
N ASP A 65 -11.21 -12.84 -7.27
CA ASP A 65 -10.36 -14.02 -7.42
C ASP A 65 -9.34 -14.07 -6.26
N PRO A 66 -9.46 -15.05 -5.34
CA PRO A 66 -8.55 -15.22 -4.22
C PRO A 66 -7.09 -15.49 -4.62
N ALA A 67 -6.85 -16.07 -5.79
CA ALA A 67 -5.53 -16.46 -6.26
C ALA A 67 -4.76 -15.30 -6.94
N ALA A 68 -5.48 -14.30 -7.44
CA ALA A 68 -4.89 -13.10 -8.04
C ALA A 68 -4.46 -12.09 -6.96
N PRO A 69 -3.40 -11.28 -7.21
CA PRO A 69 -2.94 -10.29 -6.24
C PRO A 69 -4.03 -9.26 -5.93
N ARG A 70 -4.05 -8.78 -4.69
CA ARG A 70 -4.96 -7.72 -4.26
C ARG A 70 -4.75 -6.45 -5.09
N SER A 71 -5.85 -5.87 -5.56
CA SER A 71 -5.87 -4.56 -6.23
C SER A 71 -7.22 -3.88 -6.00
N GLY A 72 -7.39 -2.63 -6.44
CA GLY A 72 -8.69 -1.97 -6.36
C GLY A 72 -9.79 -2.61 -7.20
N GLN A 73 -9.44 -3.53 -8.10
CA GLN A 73 -10.38 -4.34 -8.89
C GLN A 73 -10.45 -5.81 -8.44
N ASN A 74 -9.58 -6.25 -7.53
CA ASN A 74 -9.56 -7.62 -7.02
C ASN A 74 -9.30 -7.63 -5.51
N TYR A 75 -10.36 -7.68 -4.72
CA TYR A 75 -10.31 -7.76 -3.26
C TYR A 75 -11.57 -8.42 -2.70
N ASN A 76 -11.48 -8.96 -1.49
CA ASN A 76 -12.64 -9.48 -0.78
C ASN A 76 -13.37 -8.35 -0.01
N PRO A 77 -14.61 -7.98 -0.38
CA PRO A 77 -15.34 -6.90 0.30
C PRO A 77 -15.90 -7.28 1.68
N PHE A 78 -15.91 -8.57 2.02
CA PHE A 78 -16.41 -9.10 3.30
C PHE A 78 -15.31 -9.49 4.27
N GLU A 79 -14.05 -9.37 3.87
CA GLU A 79 -12.95 -9.58 4.81
C GLU A 79 -12.89 -8.44 5.83
N THR A 80 -12.31 -8.71 7.00
CA THR A 80 -12.10 -7.71 8.04
C THR A 80 -10.63 -7.65 8.41
N PHE A 81 -10.07 -6.45 8.53
CA PHE A 81 -8.71 -6.22 9.03
C PHE A 81 -8.79 -5.25 10.20
N ASN A 82 -8.25 -5.66 11.35
CA ASN A 82 -8.37 -4.91 12.61
C ASN A 82 -9.82 -4.52 12.95
N GLY A 83 -10.78 -5.40 12.64
CA GLY A 83 -12.20 -5.18 12.89
C GLY A 83 -12.91 -4.26 11.89
N ASN A 84 -12.22 -3.74 10.88
CA ASN A 84 -12.79 -2.86 9.87
C ASN A 84 -12.95 -3.55 8.51
N SER A 85 -13.96 -3.14 7.75
CA SER A 85 -14.12 -3.53 6.34
C SER A 85 -13.34 -2.60 5.43
N PRO A 86 -12.92 -3.07 4.23
CA PRO A 86 -12.29 -2.21 3.24
C PRO A 86 -13.30 -1.26 2.58
N ASP A 87 -12.79 -0.21 1.93
CA ASP A 87 -13.58 0.67 1.06
C ASP A 87 -13.98 0.00 -0.27
N ALA A 88 -14.65 0.76 -1.14
CA ALA A 88 -15.06 0.32 -2.48
C ALA A 88 -13.89 0.09 -3.46
N SER A 89 -12.65 0.23 -3.01
CA SER A 89 -11.41 -0.06 -3.75
C SER A 89 -10.51 -1.03 -2.98
N GLY A 90 -11.01 -1.75 -1.97
CA GLY A 90 -10.20 -2.72 -1.24
C GLY A 90 -9.14 -2.10 -0.32
N VAL A 91 -9.26 -0.82 0.06
CA VAL A 91 -8.31 -0.16 0.96
C VAL A 91 -8.89 -0.10 2.37
N PHE A 92 -8.11 -0.38 3.39
CA PHE A 92 -8.59 -0.32 4.79
C PHE A 92 -8.45 1.07 5.40
N PRO A 93 -9.29 1.42 6.39
CA PRO A 93 -9.11 2.65 7.15
C PRO A 93 -7.69 2.77 7.71
N GLY A 94 -7.08 3.95 7.53
CA GLY A 94 -5.70 4.23 7.95
C GLY A 94 -4.63 3.89 6.90
N GLU A 95 -4.98 3.23 5.80
CA GLU A 95 -4.09 3.04 4.66
C GLU A 95 -4.13 4.26 3.71
N PRO A 96 -3.05 4.51 2.95
CA PRO A 96 -3.05 5.58 1.98
C PRO A 96 -4.13 5.31 0.92
N ARG A 97 -4.78 6.37 0.42
CA ARG A 97 -5.86 6.33 -0.60
C ARG A 97 -7.19 5.71 -0.14
N TYR A 98 -7.34 5.42 1.16
CA TYR A 98 -8.63 5.06 1.74
C TYR A 98 -9.66 6.17 1.49
N LYS A 99 -10.87 5.77 1.10
CA LYS A 99 -12.00 6.69 0.96
C LYS A 99 -13.24 6.08 1.59
N ASP A 100 -13.91 6.85 2.45
CA ASP A 100 -15.14 6.38 3.05
C ASP A 100 -16.22 6.13 1.97
N PRO A 101 -16.75 4.90 1.89
CA PRO A 101 -17.76 4.58 0.88
C PRO A 101 -19.12 5.20 1.24
N THR A 102 -19.88 5.61 0.23
CA THR A 102 -21.29 5.98 0.41
C THR A 102 -22.08 4.72 0.76
N ARG A 103 -22.59 4.65 2.00
CA ARG A 103 -23.32 3.48 2.50
C ARG A 103 -24.82 3.62 2.20
N GLY A 104 -25.47 2.48 1.95
CA GLY A 104 -26.92 2.39 1.86
C GLY A 104 -27.60 2.43 3.22
N ASP A 105 -28.93 2.33 3.19
CA ASP A 105 -29.75 2.29 4.39
C ASP A 105 -29.47 1.05 5.24
N VAL A 106 -29.47 1.23 6.55
CA VAL A 106 -29.28 0.15 7.52
C VAL A 106 -30.56 0.02 8.35
N SER A 107 -31.15 -1.17 8.35
CA SER A 107 -32.30 -1.51 9.21
C SER A 107 -32.14 -2.92 9.77
N PHE A 108 -32.82 -3.23 10.88
CA PHE A 108 -32.76 -4.58 11.46
C PHE A 108 -33.18 -5.67 10.46
N ALA A 109 -34.20 -5.41 9.65
CA ALA A 109 -34.63 -6.33 8.60
C ALA A 109 -33.51 -6.58 7.58
N ILE A 110 -32.83 -5.52 7.14
CA ILE A 110 -31.69 -5.62 6.21
C ILE A 110 -30.53 -6.40 6.85
N MET A 111 -30.18 -6.10 8.09
CA MET A 111 -29.09 -6.80 8.80
C MET A 111 -29.34 -8.32 8.91
N MET A 112 -30.58 -8.75 9.10
CA MET A 112 -30.93 -10.18 9.18
C MET A 112 -30.75 -10.88 7.82
N VAL A 113 -31.04 -10.19 6.72
CA VAL A 113 -30.80 -10.66 5.35
C VAL A 113 -29.29 -10.72 5.07
N GLU A 114 -28.56 -9.64 5.35
CA GLU A 114 -27.11 -9.59 5.16
C GLU A 114 -26.40 -10.68 5.95
N ARG A 115 -26.83 -10.94 7.19
CA ARG A 115 -26.29 -12.02 8.01
C ARG A 115 -26.47 -13.39 7.35
N ALA A 116 -27.65 -13.68 6.81
CA ALA A 116 -27.90 -14.96 6.13
C ALA A 116 -26.98 -15.12 4.90
N ASP A 117 -26.77 -14.05 4.14
CA ASP A 117 -25.84 -14.05 3.00
C ASP A 117 -24.39 -14.29 3.45
N LEU A 118 -23.96 -13.64 4.54
CA LEU A 118 -22.61 -13.82 5.10
C LEU A 118 -22.40 -15.23 5.67
N GLU A 119 -23.42 -15.80 6.32
CA GLU A 119 -23.38 -17.19 6.81
C GLU A 119 -23.27 -18.17 5.63
N ALA A 120 -23.97 -17.92 4.53
CA ALA A 120 -23.83 -18.73 3.31
C ALA A 120 -22.43 -18.62 2.70
N ILE A 121 -21.85 -17.42 2.66
CA ILE A 121 -20.47 -17.20 2.18
C ILE A 121 -19.45 -17.89 3.10
N ALA A 122 -19.65 -17.83 4.42
CA ALA A 122 -18.78 -18.49 5.39
C ALA A 122 -18.87 -20.03 5.33
N ALA A 123 -20.05 -20.57 5.02
CA ALA A 123 -20.26 -22.01 4.84
C ALA A 123 -19.66 -22.55 3.54
N ALA A 124 -19.57 -21.70 2.50
CA ALA A 124 -19.02 -22.05 1.20
C ALA A 124 -18.09 -20.95 0.66
N PRO A 125 -16.92 -20.74 1.30
CA PRO A 125 -15.97 -19.73 0.85
C PRO A 125 -15.44 -20.08 -0.54
N LYS A 126 -15.10 -19.06 -1.33
CA LYS A 126 -14.48 -19.27 -2.64
C LYS A 126 -13.19 -20.09 -2.52
N PRO A 127 -12.92 -21.03 -3.45
CA PRO A 127 -11.71 -21.84 -3.41
C PRO A 127 -10.48 -20.94 -3.48
N GLY A 128 -9.50 -21.18 -2.59
CA GLY A 128 -8.31 -20.35 -2.45
C GLY A 128 -8.46 -19.15 -1.50
N SER A 129 -9.62 -18.95 -0.88
CA SER A 129 -9.88 -17.93 0.16
C SER A 129 -9.31 -18.29 1.55
N GLU A 130 -8.21 -19.04 1.59
CA GLU A 130 -7.53 -19.36 2.85
C GLU A 130 -6.89 -18.10 3.47
N PRO A 131 -6.68 -18.04 4.80
CA PRO A 131 -5.91 -16.97 5.42
C PRO A 131 -4.54 -16.82 4.73
N GLY A 132 -4.21 -15.60 4.31
CA GLY A 132 -3.01 -15.27 3.56
C GLY A 132 -3.14 -15.34 2.04
N CYS A 133 -4.36 -15.45 1.49
CA CYS A 133 -4.55 -15.52 0.04
C CYS A 133 -4.02 -14.26 -0.68
N ALA A 134 -3.59 -14.38 -1.94
CA ALA A 134 -2.98 -13.27 -2.68
C ALA A 134 -3.93 -12.08 -2.86
N GLY A 135 -5.24 -12.35 -2.95
CA GLY A 135 -6.30 -11.34 -3.02
C GLY A 135 -6.78 -10.81 -1.66
N CYS A 136 -6.31 -11.41 -0.57
CA CYS A 136 -6.69 -11.10 0.81
C CYS A 136 -5.72 -10.09 1.42
N LYS A 137 -6.16 -9.42 2.49
CA LYS A 137 -5.26 -8.62 3.34
C LYS A 137 -4.63 -9.44 4.46
N ASN A 138 -5.39 -10.39 5.00
CA ASN A 138 -5.01 -11.28 6.10
C ASN A 138 -4.55 -12.62 5.59
#